data_AF-A0A939Z0T5-F1
#
_entry.id   AF-A0A939Z0T5-F1
#
_cell.length_a   1.000
_cell.length_b   1.000
_cell.length_c   1.000
_cell.angle_alpha   90.00
_cell.angle_beta   90.00
_cell.angle_gamma   90.00
#
_symmetry.space_group_name_H-M   'P 1'
#
loop_
_entity.id
_entity.type
_entity.pdbx_description
1 polymer ?
#
loop_
_entity_poly.entity_id
_entity_poly.type
_entity_poly.pdbx_seq_one_letter_code
_entity_poly.pdbx_strand_id
1 'polypeptide(L)'
;GRRWYEHPAFAGTKLGEGIERVQREADEWLAGFGYRHDLEKNMYYSEGGNAKRVALFAHHGVSCAFFSCVLDIPFPQYAIHFDLQHSGMSVIYFPEERGWVIPRALQISNDAHLYRAGLPTLYNYEVRV
;
A
#
# COMPACT_ATOMS: atom_id res chain seq x y z
N GLY A 1 7.45 -9.37 11.77
CA GLY A 1 8.59 -8.58 11.23
C GLY A 1 8.83 -8.95 9.77
N ARG A 2 9.88 -8.41 9.12
CA ARG A 2 10.13 -8.60 7.67
C ARG A 2 10.29 -10.07 7.23
N ARG A 3 10.82 -10.93 8.10
CA ARG A 3 10.96 -12.37 7.85
C ARG A 3 9.72 -13.20 8.23
N TRP A 4 8.52 -12.64 8.06
CA TRP A 4 7.27 -13.33 8.40
C TRP A 4 7.06 -14.62 7.61
N TYR A 5 7.58 -14.67 6.37
CA TYR A 5 7.46 -15.80 5.46
C TYR A 5 8.30 -17.02 5.89
N GLU A 6 9.25 -16.85 6.81
CA GLU A 6 10.02 -17.95 7.40
C GLU A 6 9.20 -18.74 8.44
N HIS A 7 8.05 -18.22 8.87
CA HIS A 7 7.21 -18.90 9.85
C HIS A 7 6.68 -20.23 9.28
N PRO A 8 6.68 -21.35 10.05
CA PRO A 8 6.27 -22.66 9.55
C PRO A 8 4.88 -22.72 8.89
N ALA A 9 3.96 -21.83 9.29
CA ALA A 9 2.63 -21.73 8.68
C ALA A 9 2.65 -21.35 7.18
N PHE A 10 3.74 -20.75 6.69
CA PHE A 10 3.92 -20.38 5.29
C PHE A 10 4.83 -21.37 4.52
N ALA A 11 5.30 -22.44 5.17
CA ALA A 11 6.15 -23.44 4.55
C ALA A 11 5.45 -24.07 3.33
N GLY A 12 6.17 -24.15 2.20
CA GLY A 12 5.64 -24.70 0.94
C GLY A 12 4.73 -23.75 0.16
N THR A 13 4.50 -22.53 0.63
CA THR A 13 3.75 -21.49 -0.10
C THR A 13 4.69 -20.59 -0.91
N LYS A 14 4.16 -19.88 -1.91
CA LYS A 14 4.88 -18.86 -2.69
C LYS A 14 4.63 -17.42 -2.20
N LEU A 15 4.08 -17.27 -0.99
CA LEU A 15 3.68 -15.96 -0.48
C LEU A 15 4.89 -15.05 -0.25
N GLY A 16 5.99 -15.58 0.31
CA GLY A 16 7.24 -14.82 0.47
C GLY A 16 7.76 -14.30 -0.87
N GLU A 17 7.97 -15.21 -1.83
CA GLU A 17 8.43 -14.87 -3.19
C GLU A 17 7.53 -13.84 -3.89
N GLY A 18 6.21 -13.98 -3.72
CA GLY A 18 5.23 -13.07 -4.29
C GLY A 18 5.36 -11.65 -3.73
N ILE A 19 5.48 -11.52 -2.41
CA ILE A 19 5.63 -10.21 -1.75
C ILE A 19 7.01 -9.61 -2.01
N GLU A 20 8.07 -10.42 -2.04
CA GLU A 20 9.41 -9.96 -2.44
C GLU A 20 9.43 -9.39 -3.86
N ARG A 21 8.72 -10.03 -4.79
CA ARG A 21 8.51 -9.46 -6.13
C ARG A 21 7.80 -8.12 -6.05
N VAL A 22 6.66 -8.02 -5.35
CA VAL A 22 5.92 -6.76 -5.24
C VAL A 22 6.79 -5.65 -4.63
N GLN A 23 7.55 -5.95 -3.58
CA GLN A 23 8.49 -5.01 -2.96
C GLN A 23 9.49 -4.47 -3.98
N ARG A 24 10.18 -5.37 -4.71
CA ARG A 24 11.18 -4.98 -5.71
C ARG A 24 10.61 -4.07 -6.79
N GLU A 25 9.47 -4.46 -7.39
CA GLU A 25 8.87 -3.67 -8.48
C GLU A 25 8.32 -2.33 -7.95
N ALA A 26 7.78 -2.28 -6.73
CA ALA A 26 7.33 -1.05 -6.09
C ALA A 26 8.50 -0.10 -5.79
N ASP A 27 9.61 -0.62 -5.27
CA ASP A 27 10.82 0.17 -4.97
C ASP A 27 11.46 0.71 -6.25
N GLU A 28 11.55 -0.09 -7.32
CA GLU A 28 12.05 0.36 -8.63
C GLU A 28 11.17 1.47 -9.21
N TRP A 29 9.85 1.30 -9.13
CA TRP A 29 8.90 2.30 -9.62
C TRP A 29 8.97 3.60 -8.80
N LEU A 30 9.04 3.52 -7.47
CA LEU A 30 9.20 4.68 -6.58
C LEU A 30 10.57 5.37 -6.75
N ALA A 31 11.63 4.63 -7.06
CA ALA A 31 12.93 5.20 -7.40
C ALA A 31 12.85 6.10 -8.64
N GLY A 32 12.01 5.75 -9.63
CA GLY A 32 11.71 6.62 -10.78
C GLY A 32 11.05 7.96 -10.43
N PHE A 33 10.55 8.09 -9.20
CA PHE A 33 10.00 9.33 -8.62
C PHE A 33 10.97 10.03 -7.64
N GLY A 34 12.21 9.55 -7.51
CA GLY A 34 13.21 10.12 -6.61
C GLY A 34 13.14 9.60 -5.17
N TYR A 35 12.43 8.49 -4.92
CA TYR A 35 12.34 7.84 -3.61
C TYR A 35 13.08 6.50 -3.61
N ARG A 36 14.25 6.44 -2.96
CA ARG A 36 15.01 5.19 -2.81
C ARG A 36 14.71 4.53 -1.47
N HIS A 37 14.24 3.30 -1.47
CA HIS A 37 13.90 2.59 -0.24
C HIS A 37 15.15 2.04 0.46
N ASP A 38 15.30 2.32 1.75
CA ASP A 38 16.22 1.64 2.65
C ASP A 38 15.44 0.69 3.57
N LEU A 39 15.41 -0.58 3.16
CA LEU A 39 14.69 -1.63 3.88
C LEU A 39 15.24 -1.85 5.29
N GLU A 40 16.54 -1.58 5.55
CA GLU A 40 17.10 -1.74 6.90
C GLU A 40 16.55 -0.70 7.87
N LYS A 41 16.33 0.53 7.39
CA LYS A 41 15.74 1.62 8.17
C LYS A 41 14.22 1.64 8.16
N ASN A 42 13.57 0.95 7.22
CA ASN A 42 12.13 1.08 6.92
C ASN A 42 11.77 2.54 6.62
N MET A 43 12.57 3.16 5.74
CA MET A 43 12.45 4.56 5.36
C MET A 43 12.87 4.73 3.91
N TYR A 44 12.35 5.76 3.26
CA TYR A 44 12.78 6.17 1.93
C TYR A 44 13.74 7.34 2.03
N TYR A 45 14.77 7.38 1.18
CA TYR A 45 15.53 8.59 0.92
C TYR A 45 14.90 9.32 -0.27
N SER A 46 14.41 10.53 -0.01
CA SER A 46 13.89 11.45 -1.02
C SER A 46 15.01 12.32 -1.57
N GLU A 47 15.17 12.36 -2.90
CA GLU A 47 16.08 13.30 -3.58
C GLU A 47 15.57 14.75 -3.54
N GLY A 48 14.30 14.94 -3.16
CA GLY A 48 13.59 16.20 -2.99
C GLY A 48 12.88 16.70 -4.26
N GLY A 49 11.89 17.58 -4.07
CA GLY A 49 11.31 18.39 -5.17
C GLY A 49 10.38 17.64 -6.12
N ASN A 50 9.73 16.57 -5.66
CA ASN A 50 8.75 15.84 -6.45
C ASN A 50 7.31 16.24 -6.09
N ALA A 51 6.71 17.13 -6.88
CA ALA A 51 5.32 17.56 -6.73
C ALA A 51 4.31 16.72 -7.55
N LYS A 52 4.71 15.56 -8.08
CA LYS A 52 3.84 14.74 -8.94
C LYS A 52 2.72 14.11 -8.10
N ARG A 53 1.53 14.04 -8.71
CA ARG A 53 0.39 13.28 -8.20
C ARG A 53 0.14 12.09 -9.11
N VAL A 54 0.17 10.89 -8.54
CA VAL A 54 0.02 9.64 -9.27
C VAL A 54 -1.30 9.00 -8.88
N ALA A 55 -2.10 8.62 -9.89
CA ALA A 55 -3.30 7.81 -9.71
C ALA A 55 -3.00 6.38 -10.16
N LEU A 56 -3.24 5.41 -9.27
CA LEU A 56 -3.03 3.99 -9.53
C LEU A 56 -4.38 3.27 -9.42
N PHE A 57 -4.68 2.44 -10.42
CA PHE A 57 -5.89 1.61 -10.46
C PHE A 57 -5.47 0.16 -10.35
N ALA A 58 -6.00 -0.54 -9.35
CA ALA A 58 -5.67 -1.93 -9.07
C ALA A 58 -6.84 -2.65 -8.41
N HIS A 59 -6.68 -3.96 -8.26
CA HIS A 59 -7.61 -4.82 -7.53
C HIS A 59 -7.16 -4.99 -6.08
N HIS A 60 -8.10 -5.37 -5.22
CA HIS A 60 -7.94 -5.58 -3.78
C HIS A 60 -6.61 -6.25 -3.40
N GLY A 61 -6.35 -7.47 -3.89
CA GLY A 61 -5.15 -8.22 -3.50
C GLY A 61 -3.83 -7.54 -3.92
N VAL A 62 -3.82 -6.84 -5.05
CA VAL A 62 -2.64 -6.07 -5.50
C VAL A 62 -2.42 -4.88 -4.57
N SER A 63 -3.49 -4.17 -4.22
CA SER A 63 -3.43 -3.04 -3.29
C SER A 63 -2.98 -3.47 -1.88
N CYS A 64 -3.45 -4.60 -1.35
CA CYS A 64 -2.99 -5.13 -0.07
C CYS A 64 -1.49 -5.43 -0.06
N ALA A 65 -0.98 -6.11 -1.10
CA ALA A 65 0.45 -6.38 -1.23
C ALA A 65 1.26 -5.10 -1.42
N PHE A 66 0.80 -4.19 -2.27
CA PHE A 66 1.48 -2.92 -2.54
C PHE A 66 1.55 -2.03 -1.30
N PHE A 67 0.44 -1.82 -0.58
CA PHE A 67 0.43 -1.00 0.63
C PHE A 67 1.23 -1.62 1.77
N SER A 68 1.24 -2.94 1.88
CA SER A 68 2.16 -3.65 2.79
C SER A 68 3.62 -3.28 2.51
N CYS A 69 4.06 -3.35 1.25
CA CYS A 69 5.44 -3.04 0.85
C CYS A 69 5.79 -1.56 1.01
N VAL A 70 4.89 -0.65 0.60
CA VAL A 70 5.14 0.79 0.61
C VAL A 70 5.15 1.38 2.01
N LEU A 71 4.34 0.83 2.92
CA LEU A 71 4.24 1.33 4.30
C LEU A 71 5.11 0.54 5.29
N ASP A 72 5.94 -0.38 4.79
CA ASP A 72 6.75 -1.30 5.60
C ASP A 72 5.94 -2.09 6.66
N ILE A 73 4.68 -2.41 6.33
CA ILE A 73 3.81 -3.23 7.18
C ILE A 73 3.93 -4.68 6.73
N PRO A 74 4.30 -5.64 7.61
CA PRO A 74 4.37 -7.04 7.24
C PRO A 74 3.07 -7.51 6.58
N PHE A 75 3.17 -8.17 5.42
CA PHE A 75 2.00 -8.50 4.60
C PHE A 75 0.87 -9.20 5.36
N PRO A 76 1.12 -10.23 6.20
CA PRO A 76 0.06 -10.85 6.97
C PRO A 76 -0.64 -9.87 7.92
N GLN A 77 0.09 -8.90 8.48
CA GLN A 77 -0.50 -7.88 9.36
C GLN A 77 -1.35 -6.89 8.57
N TYR A 78 -0.88 -6.46 7.39
CA TYR A 78 -1.68 -5.58 6.55
C TYR A 78 -2.97 -6.27 6.08
N ALA A 79 -2.85 -7.48 5.51
CA ALA A 79 -3.95 -8.19 4.88
C ALA A 79 -5.05 -8.64 5.86
N ILE A 80 -4.76 -8.79 7.15
CA ILE A 80 -5.77 -9.17 8.16
C ILE A 80 -6.40 -7.97 8.86
N HIS A 81 -5.74 -6.81 8.88
CA HIS A 81 -6.19 -5.64 9.64
C HIS A 81 -6.77 -4.54 8.76
N PHE A 82 -6.43 -4.51 7.48
CA PHE A 82 -6.90 -3.50 6.53
C PHE A 82 -7.66 -4.17 5.40
N ASP A 83 -8.79 -3.57 5.04
CA ASP A 83 -9.62 -4.01 3.92
C ASP A 83 -9.93 -2.83 2.99
N LEU A 84 -10.26 -3.16 1.74
CA LEU A 84 -10.52 -2.19 0.69
C LEU A 84 -11.89 -2.44 0.05
N GLN A 85 -12.73 -1.43 0.10
CA GLN A 85 -14.06 -1.40 -0.48
C GLN A 85 -14.02 -1.27 -2.01
N HIS A 86 -15.09 -1.69 -2.67
CA HIS A 86 -15.25 -1.51 -4.11
C HIS A 86 -15.31 -0.02 -4.44
N SER A 87 -14.52 0.37 -5.44
CA SER A 87 -14.36 1.78 -5.84
C SER A 87 -13.86 2.69 -4.71
N GLY A 88 -13.37 2.14 -3.60
CA GLY A 88 -12.75 2.93 -2.54
C GLY A 88 -11.48 3.63 -3.01
N MET A 89 -11.23 4.83 -2.49
CA MET A 89 -10.06 5.64 -2.81
C MET A 89 -9.11 5.73 -1.62
N SER A 90 -7.82 5.47 -1.85
CA SER A 90 -6.77 5.60 -0.83
C SER A 90 -5.77 6.67 -1.24
N VAL A 91 -5.24 7.38 -0.24
CA VAL A 91 -4.21 8.42 -0.42
C VAL A 91 -2.99 8.06 0.42
N ILE A 92 -1.88 7.78 -0.25
CA ILE A 92 -0.56 7.63 0.37
C ILE A 92 0.25 8.88 0.02
N TYR A 93 0.73 9.56 1.06
CA TYR A 93 1.55 10.76 0.94
C TYR A 93 3.02 10.45 1.14
N PHE A 94 3.85 10.90 0.22
CA PHE A 94 5.30 10.90 0.35
C PHE A 94 5.78 12.33 0.59
N PRO A 95 6.55 12.60 1.67
CA PRO A 95 7.14 13.91 1.88
C PRO A 95 8.09 14.31 0.74
N GLU A 96 8.13 15.61 0.43
CA GLU A 96 8.90 16.15 -0.70
C GLU A 96 10.26 16.71 -0.29
N GLU A 97 10.53 16.86 1.01
CA GLU A 97 11.83 17.30 1.49
C GLU A 97 12.94 16.32 1.11
N ARG A 98 14.13 16.85 0.82
CA ARG A 98 15.32 16.02 0.61
C ARG A 98 15.73 15.41 1.94
N GLY A 99 16.00 14.11 1.94
CA GLY A 99 16.47 13.37 3.11
C GLY A 99 15.65 12.12 3.40
N TRP A 100 15.75 11.62 4.62
CA TRP A 100 15.00 10.45 5.06
C TRP A 100 13.54 10.81 5.35
N VAL A 101 12.63 10.10 4.70
CA VAL A 101 11.19 10.31 4.75
C VAL A 101 10.45 9.00 4.96
N ILE A 102 9.25 9.08 5.52
CA ILE A 102 8.36 7.93 5.73
C ILE A 102 7.02 8.24 5.04
N PRO A 103 6.54 7.38 4.14
CA PRO A 103 5.23 7.55 3.53
C PRO A 103 4.12 7.38 4.56
N ARG A 104 3.02 8.11 4.37
CA ARG A 104 1.87 8.10 5.29
C ARG A 104 0.59 7.81 4.55
N ALA A 105 -0.16 6.82 5.02
CA ALA A 105 -1.55 6.66 4.62
C ALA A 105 -2.40 7.79 5.23
N LEU A 106 -2.86 8.72 4.39
CA LEU A 106 -3.74 9.81 4.81
C LEU A 106 -5.21 9.39 4.77
N GLN A 107 -5.55 8.51 3.84
CA GLN A 107 -6.87 7.92 3.66
C GLN A 107 -6.71 6.50 3.16
N ILE A 108 -7.48 5.56 3.71
CA ILE A 108 -7.54 4.18 3.25
C ILE A 108 -9.00 3.87 2.93
N SER A 109 -9.26 3.36 1.72
CA SER A 109 -10.57 2.86 1.30
C SER A 109 -11.74 3.84 1.51
N ASN A 110 -11.57 5.11 1.17
CA ASN A 110 -12.64 6.09 1.30
C ASN A 110 -13.67 5.96 0.16
N ASP A 111 -14.93 5.71 0.51
CA ASP A 111 -16.07 5.59 -0.40
C ASP A 111 -17.10 6.73 -0.27
N ALA A 112 -16.78 7.82 0.46
CA ALA A 112 -17.67 8.96 0.69
C ALA A 112 -18.20 9.61 -0.61
N HIS A 113 -17.43 9.50 -1.70
CA HIS A 113 -17.83 9.98 -3.02
C HIS A 113 -19.02 9.18 -3.60
N LEU A 114 -19.14 7.88 -3.28
CA LEU A 114 -20.27 7.04 -3.68
C LEU A 114 -21.54 7.46 -2.94
N TYR A 115 -21.43 7.68 -1.62
CA TYR A 115 -22.54 8.19 -0.81
C TYR A 115 -23.02 9.55 -1.30
N ARG A 116 -22.09 10.48 -1.57
CA ARG A 116 -22.42 11.79 -2.13
C ARG A 116 -23.16 11.69 -3.47
N ALA A 117 -22.81 10.70 -4.29
CA ALA A 117 -23.43 10.48 -5.59
C ALA A 117 -24.73 9.66 -5.52
N GLY A 118 -25.11 9.15 -4.35
CA GLY A 118 -26.28 8.26 -4.19
C GLY A 118 -26.11 6.93 -4.91
N LEU A 119 -24.87 6.45 -5.09
CA LEU A 119 -24.58 5.19 -5.77
C LEU A 119 -24.77 3.99 -4.84
N PRO A 120 -25.11 2.79 -5.37
CA PRO A 120 -25.25 1.59 -4.56
C PRO A 120 -23.94 1.20 -3.86
N THR A 121 -24.01 0.95 -2.54
CA THR A 121 -22.86 0.54 -1.69
C THR A 121 -23.00 -0.88 -1.15
N LEU A 122 -23.88 -1.69 -1.77
CA LEU A 122 -24.30 -3.03 -1.29
C LEU A 122 -23.13 -4.01 -1.03
N TYR A 123 -21.96 -3.76 -1.62
CA TYR A 123 -20.76 -4.61 -1.53
C TYR A 123 -19.63 -3.98 -0.68
N ASN A 124 -19.92 -2.90 0.05
CA ASN A 124 -18.97 -2.14 0.88
C ASN A 124 -19.23 -2.31 2.40
N TYR A 125 -19.82 -3.45 2.79
CA TYR A 125 -20.08 -3.87 4.18
C TYR A 125 -21.18 -3.14 4.98
N GLU A 126 -21.99 -2.22 4.41
CA GLU A 126 -23.17 -1.62 5.07
C GLU A 126 -24.40 -1.47 4.15
N VAL A 127 -25.59 -1.12 4.68
CA VAL A 127 -26.63 -1.99 5.27
C VAL A 127 -27.87 -1.83 4.38
N ARG A 128 -28.63 -2.90 4.13
CA ARG A 128 -29.91 -2.81 3.42
C ARG A 128 -30.90 -1.98 4.26
N VAL A 129 -31.28 -0.80 3.77
CA VAL A 129 -32.42 -0.02 4.27
C VAL A 129 -33.68 -0.49 3.57
#